data_AF-A0AAJ2MQ41-F1
#
_entry.id   AF-A0AAJ2MQ41-F1
#
_cell.length_a   1.000
_cell.length_b   1.000
_cell.length_c   1.000
_cell.angle_alpha   90.00
_cell.angle_beta   90.00
_cell.angle_gamma   90.00
#
_symmetry.space_group_name_H-M   'P 1'
#
loop_
_entity.id
_entity.type
_entity.pdbx_description
1 polymer ?
#
loop_
_entity_poly.entity_id
_entity_poly.type
_entity_poly.pdbx_seq_one_letter_code
_entity_poly.pdbx_strand_id
1 'polypeptide(L)'
;MQYLQEIFNNREIAIGFWIIVLFVFLLLLKVGRSSLKNVLFCMLRKNIIIAFVIFIIYYCGAIYILYRVGFWDLNLLKDTIFWFFFAEIPLLFQALEKGKDKYFFIRTIKNNLALIVILEFLLNIWTFSLGIELVIVPVFVVVGIIYALADRSKEYKSLKKACDIINYVFGLIVLGTFIGHVFNDSSELFNLQTLQGFLFPILILFLNLPLIYGFSLYNLYEQIFVRVKNNKFKNKINIIKFARFSLPKVHAVRTDPDVIMKIIKQEDTDLKEDLERIKKRLDFKIGDHYMKRSNFYITSGIVLAGCFISGINFFNDQFIIHMCAFGLILSIFFLVYSIGLRMRKNEELNMVKKYALINFLYLIKKQYKNLEEFPPIDNPDKLFLYYLETVYDLKEEYDKNVMLLENLLTSFEWGVASNLNNSLYPCIAEIGIAEKDFRDYSVAEFSEYYQNKRSESQQTDDWNLFEMNMKKYIEKYSENIENCYLEFKRYID
;
A
#
# COMPACT_ATOMS: atom_id res chain seq x y z
N MET A 1 -2.31 -7.33 41.30
CA MET A 1 -2.68 -6.13 40.50
C MET A 1 -1.62 -5.04 40.58
N GLN A 2 -1.08 -4.72 41.77
CA GLN A 2 -0.03 -3.69 41.96
C GLN A 2 1.21 -3.89 41.06
N TYR A 3 1.81 -5.09 41.01
CA TYR A 3 2.97 -5.36 40.13
C TYR A 3 2.70 -5.18 38.62
N LEU A 4 1.46 -5.42 38.17
CA LEU A 4 1.09 -5.19 36.76
C LEU A 4 0.92 -3.69 36.46
N GLN A 5 0.43 -2.92 37.44
CA GLN A 5 0.24 -1.47 37.33
C GLN A 5 1.55 -0.67 37.47
N GLU A 6 2.60 -1.26 38.04
CA GLU A 6 3.96 -0.69 38.04
C GLU A 6 4.63 -0.75 36.66
N ILE A 7 4.20 -1.69 35.81
CA ILE A 7 4.79 -1.94 34.49
C ILE A 7 3.86 -1.44 33.38
N PHE A 8 2.55 -1.67 33.48
CA PHE A 8 1.59 -1.31 32.43
C PHE A 8 0.55 -0.35 32.97
N ASN A 9 0.18 0.64 32.16
CA ASN A 9 -0.90 1.54 32.55
C ASN A 9 -2.27 0.84 32.41
N ASN A 10 -3.30 1.36 33.07
CA ASN A 10 -4.66 0.81 33.08
C ASN A 10 -5.25 0.52 31.68
N ARG A 11 -4.97 1.37 30.68
CA ARG A 11 -5.35 1.18 29.27
C ARG A 11 -4.68 -0.04 28.66
N GLU A 12 -3.37 -0.18 28.84
CA GLU A 12 -2.61 -1.33 28.31
C GLU A 12 -3.11 -2.63 28.91
N ILE A 13 -3.42 -2.62 30.21
CA ILE A 13 -4.04 -3.75 30.92
C ILE A 13 -5.43 -4.05 30.33
N ALA A 14 -6.26 -3.03 30.08
CA ALA A 14 -7.59 -3.21 29.51
C ALA A 14 -7.55 -3.75 28.06
N ILE A 15 -6.65 -3.22 27.22
CA ILE A 15 -6.44 -3.71 25.86
C ILE A 15 -5.94 -5.15 25.89
N GLY A 16 -4.95 -5.46 26.73
CA GLY A 16 -4.42 -6.82 26.90
C GLY A 16 -5.50 -7.81 27.35
N PHE A 17 -6.34 -7.41 28.30
CA PHE A 17 -7.49 -8.20 28.73
C PHE A 17 -8.43 -8.53 27.56
N TRP A 18 -8.84 -7.53 26.78
CA TRP A 18 -9.74 -7.75 25.65
C TRP A 18 -9.11 -8.55 24.50
N ILE A 19 -7.81 -8.40 24.24
CA ILE A 19 -7.06 -9.24 23.29
C ILE A 19 -7.13 -10.71 23.72
N ILE A 20 -6.93 -11.01 25.01
CA ILE A 20 -7.02 -12.37 25.55
C ILE A 20 -8.45 -12.91 25.41
N VAL A 21 -9.47 -12.12 25.77
CA VAL A 21 -10.88 -12.51 25.63
C VAL A 21 -11.22 -12.82 24.17
N LEU A 22 -10.80 -11.97 23.24
CA LEU A 22 -11.02 -12.15 21.81
C LEU A 22 -10.29 -13.39 21.29
N PHE A 23 -9.05 -13.62 21.73
CA PHE A 23 -8.28 -14.80 21.35
C PHE A 23 -8.93 -16.10 21.83
N VAL A 24 -9.39 -16.14 23.08
CA VAL A 24 -10.14 -17.28 23.63
C VAL A 24 -11.45 -17.48 22.86
N PHE A 25 -12.18 -16.40 22.57
CA PHE A 25 -13.40 -16.47 21.77
C PHE A 25 -13.16 -17.05 20.37
N LEU A 26 -12.08 -16.64 19.68
CA LEU A 26 -11.69 -17.20 18.39
C LEU A 26 -11.36 -18.70 18.48
N LEU A 27 -10.74 -19.15 19.57
CA LEU A 27 -10.45 -20.57 19.80
C LEU A 27 -11.71 -21.42 20.03
N LEU A 28 -12.80 -20.83 20.53
CA LEU A 28 -14.07 -21.55 20.70
C LEU A 28 -14.76 -21.79 19.34
N LEU A 29 -14.59 -20.86 18.38
CA LEU A 29 -15.19 -20.97 17.05
C LEU A 29 -14.47 -22.04 16.19
N LYS A 30 -15.24 -22.92 15.54
CA LYS A 30 -14.69 -23.95 14.62
C LYS A 30 -13.88 -23.32 13.48
N VAL A 31 -14.38 -22.22 12.93
CA VAL A 31 -13.71 -21.43 11.87
C VAL A 31 -12.44 -20.75 12.40
N GLY A 32 -12.45 -20.27 13.64
CA GLY A 32 -11.27 -19.66 14.25
C GLY A 32 -10.15 -20.67 14.48
N ARG A 33 -10.48 -21.87 14.98
CA ARG A 33 -9.51 -22.97 15.14
C ARG A 33 -8.88 -23.42 13.82
N SER A 34 -9.67 -23.60 12.77
CA SER A 34 -9.13 -23.99 11.46
C SER A 34 -8.25 -22.90 10.86
N SER A 35 -8.65 -21.63 11.02
CA SER A 35 -7.88 -20.48 10.52
C SER A 35 -6.57 -20.31 11.27
N LEU A 36 -6.56 -20.37 12.60
CA LEU A 36 -5.34 -20.30 13.42
C LEU A 36 -4.37 -21.43 13.09
N LYS A 37 -4.90 -22.65 12.91
CA LYS A 37 -4.10 -23.80 12.48
C LYS A 37 -3.44 -23.52 11.12
N ASN A 38 -4.20 -23.03 10.15
CA ASN A 38 -3.67 -22.69 8.82
C ASN A 38 -2.61 -21.59 8.88
N VAL A 39 -2.83 -20.53 9.67
CA VAL A 39 -1.85 -19.44 9.85
C VAL A 39 -0.56 -19.98 10.45
N LEU A 40 -0.63 -20.79 11.52
CA LEU A 40 0.54 -21.44 12.13
C LEU A 40 1.31 -22.31 11.14
N PHE A 41 0.63 -23.16 10.37
CA PHE A 41 1.28 -23.99 9.34
C PHE A 41 1.89 -23.16 8.21
N CYS A 42 1.28 -22.04 7.84
CA CYS A 42 1.84 -21.11 6.86
C CYS A 42 3.10 -20.42 7.41
N MET A 43 3.07 -19.94 8.66
CA MET A 43 4.23 -19.29 9.29
C MET A 43 5.42 -20.24 9.47
N LEU A 44 5.18 -21.55 9.61
CA LEU A 44 6.21 -22.57 9.75
C LEU A 44 6.87 -23.01 8.41
N ARG A 45 6.56 -22.36 7.29
CA ARG A 45 7.26 -22.64 6.02
C ARG A 45 8.69 -22.10 6.10
N LYS A 46 9.67 -22.92 5.69
CA LYS A 46 11.11 -22.61 5.74
C LYS A 46 11.45 -21.21 5.18
N ASN A 47 10.88 -20.82 4.04
CA ASN A 47 11.15 -19.51 3.43
C ASN A 47 10.64 -18.34 4.29
N ILE A 48 9.48 -18.51 4.94
CA ILE A 48 8.89 -17.49 5.83
C ILE A 48 9.71 -17.40 7.12
N ILE A 49 10.11 -18.53 7.69
CA ILE A 49 10.99 -18.56 8.88
C ILE A 49 12.31 -17.82 8.58
N ILE A 50 12.95 -18.12 7.45
CA ILE A 50 14.22 -17.45 7.07
C ILE A 50 14.00 -15.93 6.93
N ALA A 51 12.91 -15.50 6.28
CA ALA A 51 12.58 -14.09 6.16
C ALA A 51 12.39 -13.41 7.53
N PHE A 52 11.66 -14.05 8.45
CA PHE A 52 11.46 -13.54 9.81
C PHE A 52 12.75 -13.50 10.62
N VAL A 53 13.63 -14.50 10.50
CA VAL A 53 14.93 -14.50 11.19
C VAL A 53 15.81 -13.35 10.71
N ILE A 54 15.90 -13.13 9.39
CA ILE A 54 16.62 -11.98 8.82
C ILE A 54 16.00 -10.67 9.32
N PHE A 55 14.67 -10.60 9.36
CA PHE A 55 13.94 -9.44 9.84
C PHE A 55 14.26 -9.10 11.30
N ILE A 56 14.19 -10.09 12.19
CA ILE A 56 14.50 -9.94 13.61
C ILE A 56 15.97 -9.54 13.81
N ILE A 57 16.91 -10.20 13.13
CA ILE A 57 18.34 -9.89 13.25
C ILE A 57 18.62 -8.44 12.85
N TYR A 58 18.04 -7.98 11.74
CA TYR A 58 18.20 -6.59 11.30
C TYR A 58 17.55 -5.62 12.29
N TYR A 59 16.35 -5.93 12.79
CA TYR A 59 15.64 -5.12 13.78
C TYR A 59 16.47 -4.96 15.07
N CYS A 60 17.03 -6.06 15.59
CA CYS A 60 17.95 -6.04 16.72
C CYS A 60 19.22 -5.24 16.41
N GLY A 61 19.75 -5.33 15.19
CA GLY A 61 20.87 -4.51 14.72
C GLY A 61 20.55 -3.01 14.72
N ALA A 62 19.35 -2.63 14.28
CA ALA A 62 18.88 -1.24 14.29
C ALA A 62 18.74 -0.70 15.73
N ILE A 63 18.16 -1.48 16.64
CA ILE A 63 18.10 -1.13 18.08
C ILE A 63 19.51 -0.98 18.66
N TYR A 64 20.43 -1.89 18.33
CA TYR A 64 21.81 -1.81 18.80
C TYR A 64 22.52 -0.54 18.30
N ILE A 65 22.27 -0.12 17.05
CA ILE A 65 22.77 1.16 16.53
C ILE A 65 22.20 2.33 17.35
N LEU A 66 20.89 2.34 17.61
CA LEU A 66 20.25 3.39 18.43
C LEU A 66 20.78 3.43 19.87
N TYR A 67 21.07 2.26 20.46
CA TYR A 67 21.71 2.14 21.77
C TYR A 67 23.11 2.76 21.75
N ARG A 68 23.93 2.46 20.73
CA ARG A 68 25.30 2.98 20.59
C ARG A 68 25.37 4.48 20.37
N VAL A 69 24.35 5.07 19.74
CA VAL A 69 24.22 6.53 19.55
C VAL A 69 23.65 7.22 20.81
N GLY A 70 23.27 6.45 21.84
CA GLY A 70 22.72 6.99 23.08
C GLY A 70 21.23 7.38 22.97
N PHE A 71 20.55 6.97 21.90
CA PHE A 71 19.13 7.24 21.72
C PHE A 71 18.24 6.23 22.44
N TRP A 72 18.65 4.96 22.47
CA TRP A 72 17.85 3.87 23.05
C TRP A 72 18.40 3.40 24.39
N ASP A 73 17.52 3.16 25.35
CA ASP A 73 17.80 2.51 26.63
C ASP A 73 16.69 1.49 27.00
N LEU A 74 16.80 0.84 28.15
CA LEU A 74 15.83 -0.17 28.60
C LEU A 74 14.41 0.38 28.84
N ASN A 75 14.24 1.70 28.97
CA ASN A 75 12.92 2.29 29.16
C ASN A 75 12.07 2.15 27.89
N LEU A 76 12.71 2.21 26.71
CA LEU A 76 12.05 2.04 25.40
C LEU A 76 11.80 0.56 25.02
N LEU A 77 12.12 -0.40 25.89
CA LEU A 77 11.96 -1.83 25.57
C LEU A 77 10.51 -2.19 25.28
N LYS A 78 9.56 -1.61 26.03
CA LYS A 78 8.12 -1.83 25.81
C LYS A 78 7.68 -1.30 24.45
N ASP A 79 8.08 -0.08 24.13
CA ASP A 79 7.80 0.55 22.84
C ASP A 79 8.42 -0.25 21.69
N THR A 80 9.64 -0.76 21.89
CA THR A 80 10.33 -1.62 20.93
C THR A 80 9.52 -2.87 20.59
N ILE A 81 9.02 -3.58 21.61
CA ILE A 81 8.20 -4.78 21.40
C ILE A 81 6.87 -4.40 20.73
N PHE A 82 6.23 -3.34 21.21
CA PHE A 82 4.96 -2.85 20.67
C PHE A 82 5.08 -2.51 19.18
N TRP A 83 6.03 -1.66 18.82
CA TRP A 83 6.22 -1.21 17.44
C TRP A 83 6.66 -2.34 16.50
N PHE A 84 7.44 -3.30 17.00
CA PHE A 84 7.78 -4.50 16.25
C PHE A 84 6.52 -5.28 15.78
N PHE A 85 5.60 -5.56 16.71
CA PHE A 85 4.40 -6.34 16.38
C PHE A 85 3.34 -5.55 15.61
N PHE A 86 3.11 -4.28 15.97
CA PHE A 86 1.96 -3.52 15.49
C PHE A 86 2.26 -2.59 14.32
N ALA A 87 3.53 -2.26 14.04
CA ALA A 87 3.91 -1.48 12.86
C ALA A 87 4.82 -2.27 11.91
N GLU A 88 5.91 -2.84 12.41
CA GLU A 88 6.98 -3.39 11.57
C GLU A 88 6.58 -4.70 10.88
N ILE A 89 5.93 -5.63 11.59
CA ILE A 89 5.41 -6.87 10.98
C ILE A 89 4.33 -6.56 9.91
N PRO A 90 3.28 -5.75 10.20
CA PRO A 90 2.32 -5.34 9.17
C PRO A 90 2.97 -4.67 7.97
N LEU A 91 3.97 -3.82 8.20
CA LEU A 91 4.74 -3.16 7.16
C LEU A 91 5.50 -4.14 6.27
N LEU A 92 6.14 -5.15 6.86
CA LEU A 92 6.79 -6.24 6.11
C LEU A 92 5.80 -6.96 5.21
N PHE A 93 4.63 -7.35 5.73
CA PHE A 93 3.61 -8.03 4.92
C PHE A 93 3.06 -7.16 3.81
N GLN A 94 2.75 -5.89 4.11
CA GLN A 94 2.32 -4.93 3.08
C GLN A 94 3.38 -4.77 1.99
N ALA A 95 4.67 -4.77 2.35
CA ALA A 95 5.76 -4.66 1.39
C ALA A 95 5.96 -5.94 0.55
N LEU A 96 5.68 -7.12 1.12
CA LEU A 96 5.69 -8.37 0.36
C LEU A 96 4.49 -8.45 -0.60
N GLU A 97 3.32 -7.97 -0.21
CA GLU A 97 2.12 -8.02 -1.05
C GLU A 97 2.12 -6.91 -2.13
N LYS A 98 2.41 -5.68 -1.72
CA LYS A 98 2.19 -4.44 -2.48
C LYS A 98 3.48 -3.66 -2.78
N GLY A 99 4.63 -4.07 -2.24
CA GLY A 99 5.92 -3.41 -2.45
C GLY A 99 6.49 -3.63 -3.84
N LYS A 100 5.86 -3.01 -4.84
CA LYS A 100 6.19 -3.14 -6.26
C LYS A 100 6.85 -1.90 -6.84
N ASP A 101 6.83 -0.77 -6.11
CA ASP A 101 7.43 0.51 -6.55
C ASP A 101 7.75 1.44 -5.37
N LYS A 102 8.59 2.46 -5.59
CA LYS A 102 9.00 3.54 -4.67
C LYS A 102 7.80 4.33 -4.11
N TYR A 103 6.72 4.47 -4.87
CA TYR A 103 5.52 5.18 -4.42
C TYR A 103 4.75 4.42 -3.32
N PHE A 104 4.79 3.08 -3.34
CA PHE A 104 4.28 2.27 -2.24
C PHE A 104 5.00 2.63 -0.95
N PHE A 105 6.34 2.65 -0.96
CA PHE A 105 7.11 2.99 0.24
C PHE A 105 6.78 4.38 0.77
N ILE A 106 6.67 5.39 -0.09
CA ILE A 106 6.33 6.76 0.33
C ILE A 106 4.91 6.84 0.92
N ARG A 107 3.93 6.19 0.28
CA ARG A 107 2.54 6.14 0.77
C ARG A 107 2.45 5.40 2.10
N THR A 108 3.14 4.28 2.20
CA THR A 108 3.19 3.44 3.40
C THR A 108 3.90 4.13 4.55
N ILE A 109 5.00 4.87 4.30
CA ILE A 109 5.64 5.73 5.30
C ILE A 109 4.65 6.80 5.77
N LYS A 110 3.96 7.50 4.84
CA LYS A 110 3.01 8.56 5.20
C LYS A 110 1.86 8.04 6.07
N ASN A 111 1.32 6.87 5.72
CA ASN A 111 0.22 6.26 6.46
C ASN A 111 0.67 5.73 7.83
N ASN A 112 1.85 5.10 7.91
CA ASN A 112 2.39 4.63 9.18
C ASN A 112 2.76 5.80 10.10
N LEU A 113 3.31 6.91 9.59
CA LEU A 113 3.59 8.10 10.40
C LEU A 113 2.31 8.71 11.01
N ALA A 114 1.22 8.76 10.25
CA ALA A 114 -0.06 9.23 10.78
C ALA A 114 -0.59 8.31 11.89
N LEU A 115 -0.51 6.97 11.69
CA LEU A 115 -0.88 5.99 12.71
C LEU A 115 0.03 6.06 13.94
N ILE A 116 1.34 6.26 13.75
CA ILE A 116 2.33 6.39 14.82
C ILE A 116 1.97 7.58 15.72
N VAL A 117 1.77 8.76 15.11
CA VAL A 117 1.40 9.98 15.85
C VAL A 117 0.08 9.80 16.59
N ILE A 118 -0.92 9.16 15.98
CA ILE A 118 -2.22 8.91 16.61
C ILE A 118 -2.11 7.92 17.77
N LEU A 119 -1.43 6.79 17.58
CA LEU A 119 -1.31 5.73 18.60
C LEU A 119 -0.49 6.20 19.80
N GLU A 120 0.64 6.85 19.54
CA GLU A 120 1.51 7.37 20.57
C GLU A 120 0.84 8.46 21.39
N PHE A 121 0.06 9.31 20.72
CA PHE A 121 -0.77 10.30 21.39
C PHE A 121 -1.90 9.64 22.19
N LEU A 122 -2.67 8.73 21.59
CA LEU A 122 -3.74 8.00 22.29
C LEU A 122 -3.23 7.27 23.52
N LEU A 123 -2.05 6.66 23.47
CA LEU A 123 -1.46 5.92 24.59
C LEU A 123 -0.95 6.83 25.70
N ASN A 124 -0.45 8.03 25.39
CA ASN A 124 0.23 8.93 26.33
C ASN A 124 -0.62 10.06 26.94
N ILE A 125 -1.79 10.41 26.37
CA ILE A 125 -2.55 11.58 26.85
C ILE A 125 -2.92 11.44 28.33
N TRP A 126 -3.74 10.45 28.71
CA TRP A 126 -4.18 10.22 30.09
C TRP A 126 -4.81 8.84 30.18
N THR A 127 -4.63 8.12 31.28
CA THR A 127 -5.14 6.74 31.42
C THR A 127 -6.24 6.76 32.47
N PHE A 128 -7.45 6.34 32.09
CA PHE A 128 -8.55 6.33 33.05
C PHE A 128 -8.35 5.23 34.11
N SER A 129 -9.23 5.20 35.11
CA SER A 129 -9.27 4.06 36.02
C SER A 129 -9.53 2.78 35.21
N LEU A 130 -8.95 1.66 35.68
CA LEU A 130 -9.03 0.39 34.96
C LEU A 130 -10.47 -0.02 34.59
N GLY A 131 -11.44 0.23 35.48
CA GLY A 131 -12.85 -0.07 35.22
C GLY A 131 -13.43 0.73 34.06
N ILE A 132 -13.05 2.01 33.92
CA ILE A 132 -13.47 2.87 32.81
C ILE A 132 -12.80 2.41 31.51
N GLU A 133 -11.49 2.14 31.53
CA GLU A 133 -10.76 1.65 30.35
C GLU A 133 -11.34 0.33 29.81
N LEU A 134 -11.74 -0.60 30.70
CA LEU A 134 -12.36 -1.87 30.31
C LEU A 134 -13.70 -1.69 29.56
N VAL A 135 -14.43 -0.60 29.80
CA VAL A 135 -15.67 -0.28 29.08
C VAL A 135 -15.39 0.51 27.80
N ILE A 136 -14.43 1.44 27.85
CA ILE A 136 -14.08 2.29 26.72
C ILE A 136 -13.50 1.49 25.54
N VAL A 137 -12.61 0.53 25.80
CA VAL A 137 -11.98 -0.30 24.76
C VAL A 137 -13.00 -0.99 23.84
N PRO A 138 -13.98 -1.77 24.33
CA PRO A 138 -14.95 -2.43 23.47
C PRO A 138 -15.90 -1.44 22.77
N VAL A 139 -16.21 -0.30 23.39
CA VAL A 139 -16.99 0.77 22.73
C VAL A 139 -16.24 1.29 21.50
N PHE A 140 -14.94 1.57 21.61
CA PHE A 140 -14.13 1.97 20.46
C PHE A 140 -14.05 0.88 19.38
N VAL A 141 -13.96 -0.39 19.77
CA VAL A 141 -13.98 -1.51 18.81
C VAL A 141 -15.31 -1.54 18.05
N VAL A 142 -16.44 -1.41 18.74
CA VAL A 142 -17.78 -1.38 18.11
C VAL A 142 -17.92 -0.18 17.18
N VAL A 143 -17.51 1.01 17.61
CA VAL A 143 -17.51 2.21 16.75
C VAL A 143 -16.63 2.00 15.52
N GLY A 144 -15.45 1.38 15.68
CA GLY A 144 -14.56 1.03 14.57
C GLY A 144 -15.19 0.05 13.58
N ILE A 145 -15.93 -0.95 14.07
CA ILE A 145 -16.67 -1.91 13.23
C ILE A 145 -17.80 -1.18 12.48
N ILE A 146 -18.59 -0.35 13.17
CA ILE A 146 -19.67 0.43 12.54
C ILE A 146 -19.10 1.34 11.45
N TYR A 147 -17.97 1.99 11.72
CA TYR A 147 -17.26 2.80 10.73
C TYR A 147 -16.87 1.98 9.49
N ALA A 148 -16.24 0.83 9.71
CA ALA A 148 -15.79 -0.06 8.63
C ALA A 148 -16.96 -0.63 7.80
N LEU A 149 -18.11 -0.91 8.43
CA LEU A 149 -19.32 -1.35 7.74
C LEU A 149 -19.95 -0.19 6.95
N ALA A 150 -20.07 0.99 7.56
CA ALA A 150 -20.63 2.17 6.91
C ALA A 150 -19.79 2.67 5.71
N ASP A 151 -18.49 2.37 5.69
CA ASP A 151 -17.60 2.67 4.57
C ASP A 151 -17.93 1.84 3.31
N ARG A 152 -18.43 0.61 3.48
CA ARG A 152 -18.58 -0.39 2.40
C ARG A 152 -19.90 -0.31 1.63
N SER A 153 -20.93 0.25 2.23
CA SER A 153 -22.30 0.23 1.72
C SER A 153 -22.81 1.63 1.38
N LYS A 154 -23.30 1.84 0.16
CA LYS A 154 -23.92 3.13 -0.24
C LYS A 154 -25.14 3.49 0.61
N GLU A 155 -25.82 2.48 1.13
CA GLU A 155 -27.05 2.60 1.94
C GLU A 155 -26.78 3.33 3.28
N TYR A 156 -25.60 3.14 3.88
CA TYR A 156 -25.24 3.73 5.16
C TYR A 156 -24.35 4.98 5.06
N LYS A 157 -24.39 5.67 3.90
CA LYS A 157 -23.59 6.88 3.63
C LYS A 157 -23.80 8.00 4.64
N SER A 158 -25.01 8.12 5.21
CA SER A 158 -25.33 9.09 6.26
C SER A 158 -24.65 8.75 7.59
N LEU A 159 -24.59 7.46 7.93
CA LEU A 159 -23.91 6.97 9.14
C LEU A 159 -22.39 7.17 9.03
N LYS A 160 -21.83 6.92 7.84
CA LYS A 160 -20.42 7.20 7.53
C LYS A 160 -20.07 8.68 7.74
N LYS A 161 -20.88 9.59 7.18
CA LYS A 161 -20.68 11.04 7.38
C LYS A 161 -20.72 11.44 8.86
N ALA A 162 -21.63 10.87 9.64
CA ALA A 162 -21.69 11.13 11.07
C ALA A 162 -20.40 10.65 11.78
N CYS A 163 -19.90 9.47 11.44
CA CYS A 163 -18.65 8.96 11.99
C CYS A 163 -17.43 9.79 11.55
N ASP A 164 -17.39 10.25 10.30
CA ASP A 164 -16.33 11.14 9.81
C ASP A 164 -16.32 12.47 10.57
N ILE A 165 -17.50 13.04 10.88
CA ILE A 165 -17.62 14.25 11.71
C ILE A 165 -17.13 13.97 13.14
N ILE A 166 -17.53 12.84 13.75
CA ILE A 166 -17.08 12.45 15.08
C ILE A 166 -15.55 12.30 15.10
N ASN A 167 -14.97 11.61 14.12
CA ASN A 167 -13.53 11.42 13.99
C ASN A 167 -12.80 12.76 13.78
N TYR A 168 -13.37 13.67 13.00
CA TYR A 168 -12.81 15.00 12.77
C TYR A 168 -12.84 15.86 14.04
N VAL A 169 -13.97 15.88 14.77
CA VAL A 169 -14.11 16.57 16.05
C VAL A 169 -13.17 15.97 17.08
N PHE A 170 -13.07 14.65 17.16
CA PHE A 170 -12.12 13.96 18.02
C PHE A 170 -10.68 14.34 17.69
N GLY A 171 -10.31 14.37 16.40
CA GLY A 171 -9.01 14.83 15.93
C GLY A 171 -8.73 16.29 16.29
N LEU A 172 -9.73 17.17 16.24
CA LEU A 172 -9.59 18.57 16.67
C LEU A 172 -9.45 18.72 18.19
N ILE A 173 -10.19 17.93 18.98
CA ILE A 173 -10.05 17.89 20.44
C ILE A 173 -8.64 17.46 20.81
N VAL A 174 -8.17 16.38 20.17
CA VAL A 174 -6.80 15.84 20.27
C VAL A 174 -5.75 16.92 19.95
N LEU A 175 -5.91 17.64 18.84
CA LEU A 175 -4.99 18.72 18.47
C LEU A 175 -5.06 19.90 19.45
N GLY A 176 -6.25 20.27 19.92
CA GLY A 176 -6.45 21.35 20.87
C GLY A 176 -5.85 21.06 22.23
N THR A 177 -5.98 19.83 22.74
CA THR A 177 -5.36 19.39 23.99
C THR A 177 -3.85 19.27 23.86
N PHE A 178 -3.33 18.80 22.71
CA PHE A 178 -1.90 18.80 22.41
C PHE A 178 -1.33 20.22 22.49
N ILE A 179 -1.95 21.17 21.77
CA ILE A 179 -1.51 22.57 21.78
C ILE A 179 -1.61 23.15 23.20
N GLY A 180 -2.70 22.88 23.92
CA GLY A 180 -2.89 23.31 25.31
C GLY A 180 -1.81 22.79 26.26
N HIS A 181 -1.44 21.50 26.16
CA HIS A 181 -0.36 20.92 26.98
C HIS A 181 1.03 21.46 26.61
N VAL A 182 1.29 21.68 25.31
CA VAL A 182 2.55 22.31 24.85
C VAL A 182 2.73 23.70 25.46
N PHE A 183 1.65 24.46 25.64
CA PHE A 183 1.71 25.79 26.23
C PHE A 183 1.68 25.80 27.76
N ASN A 184 0.99 24.86 28.42
CA ASN A 184 0.80 24.87 29.87
C ASN A 184 1.86 24.07 30.65
N ASP A 185 2.37 22.95 30.11
CA ASP A 185 3.33 22.05 30.78
C ASP A 185 4.49 21.68 29.85
N SER A 186 5.23 22.69 29.41
CA SER A 186 6.40 22.52 28.54
C SER A 186 7.46 21.57 29.12
N SER A 187 7.60 21.50 30.46
CA SER A 187 8.66 20.72 31.11
C SER A 187 8.52 19.19 31.00
N GLU A 188 7.29 18.66 30.92
CA GLU A 188 7.06 17.21 30.76
C GLU A 188 7.20 16.74 29.30
N LEU A 189 6.83 17.60 28.34
CA LEU A 189 6.96 17.32 26.90
C LEU A 189 8.40 17.42 26.40
N PHE A 190 9.22 18.30 26.98
CA PHE A 190 10.65 18.40 26.69
C PHE A 190 11.52 17.44 27.52
N ASN A 191 10.92 16.52 28.30
CA ASN A 191 11.66 15.43 28.91
C ASN A 191 12.24 14.52 27.82
N LEU A 192 13.53 14.21 27.95
CA LEU A 192 14.28 13.39 27.00
C LEU A 192 13.58 12.04 26.76
N GLN A 193 12.98 11.44 27.79
CA GLN A 193 12.29 10.15 27.70
C GLN A 193 11.01 10.21 26.85
N THR A 194 10.17 11.24 27.04
CA THR A 194 8.94 11.45 26.27
C THR A 194 9.26 11.70 24.79
N LEU A 195 10.31 12.49 24.53
CA LEU A 195 10.79 12.77 23.19
C LEU A 195 11.39 11.53 22.52
N GLN A 196 12.13 10.72 23.28
CA GLN A 196 12.67 9.44 22.81
C GLN A 196 11.56 8.46 22.45
N GLY A 197 10.52 8.34 23.28
CA GLY A 197 9.31 7.57 22.97
C GLY A 197 8.74 8.01 21.62
N PHE A 198 8.42 9.30 21.50
CA PHE A 198 7.82 9.89 20.29
C PHE A 198 8.63 9.70 19.01
N LEU A 199 9.96 9.85 19.10
CA LEU A 199 10.83 9.75 17.93
C LEU A 199 11.22 8.31 17.61
N PHE A 200 11.15 7.39 18.57
CA PHE A 200 11.54 6.00 18.40
C PHE A 200 10.82 5.30 17.22
N PRO A 201 9.48 5.32 17.11
CA PRO A 201 8.78 4.67 16.00
C PRO A 201 9.10 5.29 14.64
N ILE A 202 9.37 6.59 14.61
CA ILE A 202 9.78 7.29 13.39
C ILE A 202 11.18 6.82 12.96
N LEU A 203 12.14 6.81 13.89
CA LEU A 203 13.52 6.40 13.61
C LEU A 203 13.60 4.93 13.21
N ILE A 204 12.94 4.04 13.94
CA ILE A 204 12.99 2.60 13.66
C ILE A 204 12.36 2.29 12.29
N LEU A 205 11.27 2.96 11.92
CA LEU A 205 10.69 2.91 10.57
C LEU A 205 11.73 3.27 9.51
N PHE A 206 12.43 4.41 9.66
CA PHE A 206 13.45 4.83 8.69
C PHE A 206 14.64 3.86 8.62
N LEU A 207 15.10 3.34 9.75
CA LEU A 207 16.20 2.38 9.82
C LEU A 207 15.82 1.04 9.16
N ASN A 208 14.55 0.63 9.22
CA ASN A 208 14.07 -0.63 8.64
C ASN A 208 13.67 -0.53 7.17
N LEU A 209 13.43 0.68 6.63
CA LEU A 209 13.10 0.86 5.21
C LEU A 209 14.05 0.17 4.22
N PRO A 210 15.39 0.22 4.37
CA PRO A 210 16.31 -0.48 3.47
C PRO A 210 16.07 -1.98 3.43
N LEU A 211 15.79 -2.59 4.58
CA LEU A 211 15.50 -4.01 4.68
C LEU A 211 14.17 -4.36 4.00
N ILE A 212 13.13 -3.58 4.28
CA ILE A 212 11.79 -3.77 3.69
C ILE A 212 11.88 -3.62 2.15
N TYR A 213 12.64 -2.64 1.67
CA TYR A 213 12.95 -2.46 0.25
C TYR A 213 13.66 -3.68 -0.34
N GLY A 214 14.63 -4.24 0.39
CA GLY A 214 15.32 -5.48 0.03
C GLY A 214 14.38 -6.68 -0.08
N PHE A 215 13.45 -6.85 0.86
CA PHE A 215 12.44 -7.92 0.81
C PHE A 215 11.49 -7.79 -0.38
N SER A 216 11.03 -6.58 -0.67
CA SER A 216 10.21 -6.32 -1.86
C SER A 216 10.96 -6.64 -3.16
N LEU A 217 12.23 -6.25 -3.28
CA LEU A 217 13.07 -6.62 -4.41
C LEU A 217 13.24 -8.14 -4.53
N TYR A 218 13.61 -8.79 -3.43
CA TYR A 218 13.80 -10.24 -3.38
C TYR A 218 12.54 -10.98 -3.84
N ASN A 219 11.38 -10.59 -3.32
CA ASN A 219 10.11 -11.20 -3.67
C ASN A 219 9.77 -11.03 -5.16
N LEU A 220 10.01 -9.85 -5.75
CA LEU A 220 9.82 -9.65 -7.19
C LEU A 220 10.76 -10.51 -8.04
N TYR A 221 12.02 -10.63 -7.64
CA TYR A 221 12.97 -11.52 -8.31
C TYR A 221 12.57 -12.99 -8.17
N GLU A 222 12.18 -13.44 -6.98
CA GLU A 222 11.72 -14.81 -6.73
C GLU A 222 10.52 -15.15 -7.63
N GLN A 223 9.53 -14.24 -7.73
CA GLN A 223 8.36 -14.46 -8.59
C GLN A 223 8.70 -14.55 -10.08
N ILE A 224 9.74 -13.85 -10.55
CA ILE A 224 10.26 -14.02 -11.93
C ILE A 224 11.01 -15.35 -12.04
N PHE A 225 11.90 -15.66 -11.09
CA PHE A 225 12.80 -16.81 -11.17
C PHE A 225 12.12 -18.16 -10.94
N VAL A 226 11.00 -18.20 -10.21
CA VAL A 226 10.16 -19.40 -10.13
C VAL A 226 9.59 -19.78 -11.50
N ARG A 227 9.33 -18.79 -12.37
CA ARG A 227 8.85 -19.02 -13.75
C ARG A 227 9.99 -19.39 -14.71
N VAL A 228 11.23 -19.07 -14.37
CA VAL A 228 12.43 -19.41 -15.17
C VAL A 228 12.97 -20.78 -14.73
N LYS A 229 12.81 -21.80 -15.60
CA LYS A 229 13.26 -23.18 -15.34
C LYS A 229 14.73 -23.23 -14.87
N ASN A 230 15.04 -24.17 -13.98
CA ASN A 230 16.29 -24.25 -13.20
C ASN A 230 17.60 -24.14 -14.01
N ASN A 231 17.61 -24.50 -15.30
CA ASN A 231 18.83 -24.56 -16.12
C ASN A 231 19.19 -23.27 -16.87
N LYS A 232 18.38 -22.20 -16.82
CA LYS A 232 18.67 -20.93 -17.55
C LYS A 232 19.34 -19.86 -16.67
N PHE A 233 20.50 -20.18 -16.07
CA PHE A 233 21.26 -19.28 -15.18
C PHE A 233 21.66 -17.96 -15.87
N LYS A 234 21.99 -17.99 -17.17
CA LYS A 234 22.35 -16.82 -17.98
C LYS A 234 21.23 -15.77 -18.03
N ASN A 235 19.98 -16.20 -18.14
CA ASN A 235 18.82 -15.30 -18.16
C ASN A 235 18.56 -14.67 -16.79
N LYS A 236 18.74 -15.43 -15.69
CA LYS A 236 18.66 -14.89 -14.32
C LYS A 236 19.70 -13.79 -14.11
N ILE A 237 20.95 -14.01 -14.54
CA ILE A 237 22.02 -12.99 -14.48
C ILE A 237 21.68 -11.76 -15.31
N ASN A 238 21.18 -11.91 -16.54
CA ASN A 238 20.83 -10.78 -17.40
C ASN A 238 19.74 -9.90 -16.77
N ILE A 239 18.72 -10.52 -16.14
CA ILE A 239 17.67 -9.81 -15.42
C ILE A 239 18.24 -9.05 -14.21
N ILE A 240 19.12 -9.67 -13.42
CA ILE A 240 19.78 -9.01 -12.27
C ILE A 240 20.66 -7.86 -12.74
N LYS A 241 21.44 -8.03 -13.82
CA LYS A 241 22.31 -6.97 -14.37
C LYS A 241 21.51 -5.79 -14.91
N PHE A 242 20.36 -6.07 -15.53
CA PHE A 242 19.45 -5.04 -16.04
C PHE A 242 18.76 -4.26 -14.91
N ALA A 243 18.13 -4.98 -13.97
CA ALA A 243 17.27 -4.36 -12.98
C ALA A 243 18.01 -3.91 -11.71
N ARG A 244 19.11 -4.57 -11.33
CA ARG A 244 19.92 -4.27 -10.13
C ARG A 244 19.04 -4.10 -8.89
N PHE A 245 19.15 -2.98 -8.20
CA PHE A 245 18.31 -2.61 -7.04
C PHE A 245 17.10 -1.76 -7.44
N SER A 246 16.69 -1.72 -8.71
CA SER A 246 15.60 -0.85 -9.17
C SER A 246 14.29 -1.61 -9.23
N LEU A 247 13.46 -1.46 -8.19
CA LEU A 247 12.09 -2.01 -8.13
C LEU A 247 11.27 -1.79 -9.42
N PRO A 248 11.25 -0.58 -10.02
CA PRO A 248 10.53 -0.35 -11.29
C PRO A 248 10.99 -1.23 -12.45
N LYS A 249 12.30 -1.50 -12.54
CA LYS A 249 12.88 -2.32 -13.62
C LYS A 249 12.55 -3.79 -13.41
N VAL A 250 12.63 -4.28 -12.18
CA VAL A 250 12.24 -5.67 -11.86
C VAL A 250 10.75 -5.86 -12.14
N HIS A 251 9.92 -4.88 -11.74
CA HIS A 251 8.49 -4.91 -12.01
C HIS A 251 8.18 -4.90 -13.52
N ALA A 252 8.83 -4.04 -14.30
CA ALA A 252 8.64 -3.98 -15.74
C ALA A 252 8.95 -5.32 -16.42
N VAL A 253 10.04 -6.00 -16.03
CA VAL A 253 10.39 -7.34 -16.53
C VAL A 253 9.32 -8.36 -16.19
N ARG A 254 8.72 -8.27 -15.00
CA ARG A 254 7.65 -9.18 -14.57
C ARG A 254 6.37 -9.00 -15.38
N THR A 255 6.02 -7.76 -15.74
CA THR A 255 4.76 -7.43 -16.40
C THR A 255 4.85 -7.39 -17.92
N ASP A 256 6.05 -7.36 -18.49
CA ASP A 256 6.23 -7.29 -19.93
C ASP A 256 5.72 -8.59 -20.61
N PRO A 257 4.74 -8.49 -21.52
CA PRO A 257 4.09 -9.66 -22.10
C PRO A 257 5.05 -10.47 -22.97
N ASP A 258 6.00 -9.85 -23.67
CA ASP A 258 6.94 -10.58 -24.53
C ASP A 258 7.98 -11.34 -23.71
N VAL A 259 8.47 -10.74 -22.62
CA VAL A 259 9.34 -11.43 -21.66
C VAL A 259 8.60 -12.58 -21.00
N ILE A 260 7.36 -12.38 -20.55
CA ILE A 260 6.52 -13.45 -20.00
C ILE A 260 6.32 -14.56 -21.04
N MET A 261 5.97 -14.20 -22.27
CA MET A 261 5.70 -15.16 -23.36
C MET A 261 6.95 -15.97 -23.69
N LYS A 262 8.13 -15.35 -23.75
CA LYS A 262 9.41 -16.07 -23.98
C LYS A 262 9.78 -16.98 -22.80
N ILE A 263 9.55 -16.53 -21.57
CA ILE A 263 9.76 -17.34 -20.36
C ILE A 263 8.82 -18.57 -20.36
N ILE A 264 7.55 -18.39 -20.79
CA ILE A 264 6.55 -19.47 -20.85
C ILE A 264 6.78 -20.41 -22.04
N LYS A 265 7.07 -19.88 -23.24
CA LYS A 265 7.30 -20.65 -24.49
C LYS A 265 8.62 -21.42 -24.50
N GLN A 266 9.47 -21.22 -23.50
CA GLN A 266 10.74 -21.93 -23.33
C GLN A 266 11.75 -21.72 -24.48
N GLU A 267 11.59 -20.70 -25.32
CA GLU A 267 12.53 -20.38 -26.39
C GLU A 267 13.95 -20.18 -25.82
N ASP A 268 14.97 -20.74 -26.47
CA ASP A 268 16.40 -20.56 -26.14
C ASP A 268 16.94 -19.21 -26.65
N THR A 269 16.13 -18.16 -26.52
CA THR A 269 16.46 -16.81 -26.94
C THR A 269 17.06 -16.00 -25.79
N ASP A 270 18.15 -15.27 -26.07
CA ASP A 270 18.79 -14.37 -25.11
C ASP A 270 17.85 -13.18 -24.84
N LEU A 271 17.47 -12.97 -23.58
CA LEU A 271 16.57 -11.88 -23.17
C LEU A 271 17.19 -10.48 -23.32
N LYS A 272 18.45 -10.36 -23.73
CA LYS A 272 19.15 -9.07 -23.81
C LYS A 272 18.41 -8.04 -24.66
N GLU A 273 17.93 -8.41 -25.85
CA GLU A 273 17.23 -7.47 -26.74
C GLU A 273 15.91 -6.99 -26.12
N ASP A 274 15.16 -7.90 -25.49
CA ASP A 274 13.91 -7.54 -24.79
C ASP A 274 14.19 -6.62 -23.60
N LEU A 275 15.25 -6.91 -22.83
CA LEU A 275 15.67 -6.07 -21.71
C LEU A 275 16.18 -4.70 -22.19
N GLU A 276 16.88 -4.61 -23.32
CA GLU A 276 17.27 -3.33 -23.92
C GLU A 276 16.08 -2.54 -24.45
N ARG A 277 15.10 -3.21 -25.04
CA ARG A 277 13.84 -2.58 -25.46
C ARG A 277 13.07 -2.05 -24.27
N ILE A 278 12.93 -2.84 -23.19
CA ILE A 278 12.34 -2.38 -21.92
C ILE A 278 13.16 -1.20 -21.36
N LYS A 279 14.49 -1.26 -21.42
CA LYS A 279 15.36 -0.15 -21.00
C LYS A 279 15.01 1.14 -21.74
N LYS A 280 14.99 1.10 -23.07
CA LYS A 280 14.66 2.26 -23.92
C LYS A 280 13.26 2.76 -23.59
N ARG A 281 12.27 1.88 -23.53
CA ARG A 281 10.88 2.22 -23.17
C ARG A 281 10.78 2.92 -21.81
N LEU A 282 11.49 2.42 -20.79
CA LEU A 282 11.53 3.04 -19.45
C LEU A 282 12.28 4.39 -19.45
N ASP A 283 13.35 4.52 -20.25
CA ASP A 283 14.12 5.76 -20.35
C ASP A 283 13.32 6.90 -21.02
N PHE A 284 12.33 6.56 -21.87
CA PHE A 284 11.42 7.52 -22.53
C PHE A 284 10.11 7.79 -21.76
N LYS A 285 9.80 7.04 -20.71
CA LYS A 285 8.58 7.24 -19.89
C LYS A 285 8.65 8.56 -19.13
N ILE A 286 7.81 9.52 -19.55
CA ILE A 286 7.73 10.85 -18.93
C ILE A 286 7.32 10.72 -17.45
N GLY A 287 6.36 9.84 -17.14
CA GLY A 287 5.87 9.63 -15.77
C GLY A 287 6.95 9.31 -14.74
N ASP A 288 7.94 8.48 -15.11
CA ASP A 288 9.02 8.06 -14.20
C ASP A 288 10.24 9.01 -14.26
N HIS A 289 10.54 9.58 -15.44
CA HIS A 289 11.72 10.43 -15.65
C HIS A 289 11.54 11.88 -15.20
N TYR A 290 10.32 12.41 -15.18
CA TYR A 290 10.03 13.81 -14.81
C TYR A 290 10.55 14.17 -13.40
N MET A 291 10.61 13.17 -12.50
CA MET A 291 11.04 13.32 -11.11
C MET A 291 12.54 13.09 -10.86
N LYS A 292 13.30 12.62 -11.86
CA LYS A 292 14.68 12.13 -11.69
C LYS A 292 15.64 13.19 -11.11
N ARG A 293 15.53 14.42 -11.58
CA ARG A 293 16.38 15.54 -11.14
C ARG A 293 16.08 15.98 -9.70
N SER A 294 14.81 15.98 -9.30
CA SER A 294 14.43 16.29 -7.91
C SER A 294 14.86 15.18 -6.96
N ASN A 295 14.64 13.92 -7.34
CA ASN A 295 15.08 12.77 -6.56
C ASN A 295 16.60 12.74 -6.37
N PHE A 296 17.38 13.15 -7.38
CA PHE A 296 18.83 13.28 -7.28
C PHE A 296 19.24 14.29 -6.18
N TYR A 297 18.62 15.47 -6.16
CA TYR A 297 18.90 16.49 -5.14
C TYR A 297 18.50 16.07 -3.72
N ILE A 298 17.38 15.35 -3.58
CA ILE A 298 16.98 14.76 -2.29
C ILE A 298 18.01 13.73 -1.83
N THR A 299 18.43 12.83 -2.73
CA THR A 299 19.43 11.81 -2.38
C THR A 299 20.78 12.42 -2.02
N SER A 300 21.24 13.44 -2.75
CA SER A 300 22.49 14.14 -2.41
C SER A 300 22.37 14.89 -1.09
N GLY A 301 21.22 15.49 -0.78
CA GLY A 301 20.96 16.15 0.50
C GLY A 301 20.96 15.18 1.68
N ILE A 302 20.40 13.98 1.53
CA ILE A 302 20.43 12.96 2.59
C ILE A 302 21.87 12.46 2.82
N VAL A 303 22.63 12.19 1.76
CA VAL A 303 24.02 11.75 1.87
C VAL A 303 24.90 12.82 2.53
N LEU A 304 24.74 14.08 2.15
CA LEU A 304 25.46 15.19 2.77
C LEU A 304 25.12 15.32 4.26
N ALA A 305 23.85 15.24 4.64
CA ALA A 305 23.44 15.25 6.04
C ALA A 305 24.08 14.10 6.83
N GLY A 306 24.11 12.88 6.28
CA GLY A 306 24.77 11.73 6.92
C GLY A 306 26.27 11.92 7.12
N CYS A 307 26.98 12.49 6.13
CA CYS A 307 28.40 12.83 6.25
C CYS A 307 28.66 13.85 7.38
N PHE A 308 27.80 14.86 7.52
CA PHE A 308 27.99 15.86 8.57
C PHE A 308 27.60 15.37 9.97
N ILE A 309 26.58 14.51 10.10
CA ILE A 309 26.22 13.87 11.38
C ILE A 309 27.35 12.94 11.86
N SER A 310 27.91 12.14 10.95
CA SER A 310 29.06 11.28 11.28
C SER A 310 30.30 12.10 11.65
N GLY A 311 30.55 13.23 11.00
CA GLY A 311 31.62 14.16 11.36
C GLY A 311 31.49 14.72 12.79
N ILE A 312 30.30 15.10 13.22
CA ILE A 312 30.05 15.61 14.59
C ILE A 312 30.37 14.55 15.65
N ASN A 313 30.07 13.28 15.37
CA ASN A 313 30.29 12.18 16.32
C ASN A 313 31.74 11.66 16.34
N PHE A 314 32.55 11.96 15.31
CA PHE A 314 33.89 11.37 15.15
C PHE A 314 35.02 12.34 15.56
N PHE A 315 34.81 13.65 15.43
CA PHE A 315 35.84 14.64 15.70
C PHE A 315 35.58 15.37 17.03
N ASN A 316 36.60 15.42 17.90
CA ASN A 316 36.54 16.14 19.18
C ASN A 316 36.89 17.63 19.08
N ASP A 317 37.32 18.11 17.90
CA ASP A 317 37.71 19.49 17.71
C ASP A 317 36.48 20.42 17.55
N GLN A 318 36.37 21.43 18.42
CA GLN A 318 35.26 22.39 18.41
C GLN A 318 35.09 23.09 17.07
N PHE A 319 36.18 23.39 16.35
CA PHE A 319 36.09 24.05 15.05
C PHE A 319 35.44 23.14 13.98
N ILE A 320 35.78 21.84 14.01
CA ILE A 320 35.22 20.83 13.10
C ILE A 320 33.74 20.60 13.41
N ILE A 321 33.37 20.55 14.69
CA ILE A 321 31.97 20.41 15.12
C ILE A 321 31.11 21.59 14.61
N HIS A 322 31.60 22.83 14.71
CA HIS A 322 30.88 24.00 14.21
C HIS A 322 30.75 24.00 12.67
N MET A 323 31.79 23.57 11.94
CA MET A 323 31.71 23.40 10.49
C MET A 323 30.73 22.31 10.07
N CYS A 324 30.69 21.17 10.77
CA CYS A 324 29.74 20.11 10.51
C CYS A 324 28.30 20.51 10.86
N ALA A 325 28.10 21.28 11.94
CA ALA A 325 26.79 21.85 12.29
C ALA A 325 26.27 22.83 11.23
N PHE A 326 27.13 23.69 10.71
CA PHE A 326 26.79 24.58 9.58
C PHE A 326 26.48 23.78 8.30
N GLY A 327 27.26 22.73 8.02
CA GLY A 327 27.00 21.80 6.90
C GLY A 327 25.67 21.06 7.02
N LEU A 328 25.26 20.69 8.23
CA LEU A 328 23.94 20.10 8.50
C LEU A 328 22.80 21.08 8.19
N ILE A 329 22.91 22.33 8.65
CA ILE A 329 21.92 23.37 8.39
C ILE A 329 21.78 23.59 6.87
N LEU A 330 22.90 23.71 6.16
CA LEU A 330 22.91 23.84 4.69
C LEU A 330 22.24 22.64 4.00
N SER A 331 22.48 21.43 4.51
CA SER A 331 21.88 20.19 4.01
C SER A 331 20.37 20.14 4.23
N ILE A 332 19.89 20.63 5.38
CA ILE A 332 18.46 20.76 5.68
C ILE A 332 17.80 21.78 4.74
N PHE A 333 18.43 22.94 4.50
CA PHE A 333 17.94 23.92 3.53
C PHE A 333 17.87 23.36 2.10
N PHE A 334 18.89 22.61 1.67
CA PHE A 334 18.87 21.91 0.37
C PHE A 334 17.77 20.86 0.29
N LEU A 335 17.51 20.13 1.38
CA LEU A 335 16.42 19.17 1.47
C LEU A 335 15.06 19.87 1.35
N VAL A 336 14.82 20.94 2.11
CA VAL A 336 13.58 21.73 2.04
C VAL A 336 13.35 22.28 0.63
N TYR A 337 14.39 22.86 0.01
CA TYR A 337 14.32 23.35 -1.37
C TYR A 337 14.02 22.23 -2.38
N SER A 338 14.70 21.09 -2.26
CA SER A 338 14.52 19.94 -3.16
C SER A 338 13.14 19.29 -3.02
N ILE A 339 12.58 19.27 -1.81
CA ILE A 339 11.22 18.84 -1.50
C ILE A 339 10.22 19.81 -2.15
N GLY A 340 10.41 21.12 -1.99
CA GLY A 340 9.57 22.13 -2.64
C GLY A 340 9.56 22.01 -4.17
N LEU A 341 10.74 21.81 -4.76
CA LEU A 341 10.87 21.59 -6.21
C LEU A 341 10.23 20.26 -6.66
N ARG A 342 10.22 19.24 -5.80
CA ARG A 342 9.51 17.98 -6.05
C ARG A 342 8.00 18.17 -6.02
N MET A 343 7.50 18.91 -5.04
CA MET A 343 6.07 19.18 -4.88
C MET A 343 5.53 19.92 -6.10
N ARG A 344 6.20 21.00 -6.52
CA ARG A 344 5.83 21.74 -7.74
C ARG A 344 5.82 20.88 -8.99
N LYS A 345 6.85 20.06 -9.21
CA LYS A 345 6.89 19.13 -10.36
C LYS A 345 5.82 18.05 -10.29
N ASN A 346 5.50 17.55 -9.10
CA ASN A 346 4.39 16.62 -8.92
C ASN A 346 3.06 17.29 -9.29
N GLU A 347 2.82 18.53 -8.87
CA GLU A 347 1.60 19.27 -9.21
C GLU A 347 1.47 19.48 -10.72
N GLU A 348 2.54 19.92 -11.38
CA GLU A 348 2.58 20.11 -12.84
C GLU A 348 2.26 18.80 -13.58
N LEU A 349 2.93 17.68 -13.24
CA LEU A 349 2.67 16.37 -13.84
C LEU A 349 1.26 15.86 -13.51
N ASN A 350 0.77 16.11 -12.30
CA ASN A 350 -0.56 15.67 -11.89
C ASN A 350 -1.66 16.40 -12.66
N MET A 351 -1.48 17.70 -12.92
CA MET A 351 -2.39 18.47 -13.77
C MET A 351 -2.37 17.93 -15.20
N VAL A 352 -1.20 17.66 -15.77
CA VAL A 352 -1.08 17.06 -17.11
C VAL A 352 -1.82 15.73 -17.18
N LYS A 353 -1.62 14.83 -16.19
CA LYS A 353 -2.34 13.55 -16.13
C LYS A 353 -3.85 13.74 -16.02
N LYS A 354 -4.31 14.66 -15.15
CA LYS A 354 -5.74 14.93 -14.95
C LYS A 354 -6.44 15.36 -16.25
N TYR A 355 -5.80 16.22 -17.04
CA TYR A 355 -6.38 16.68 -18.30
C TYR A 355 -6.19 15.68 -19.44
N ALA A 356 -5.00 15.11 -19.59
CA ALA A 356 -4.70 14.19 -20.69
C ALA A 356 -5.45 12.86 -20.57
N LEU A 357 -5.81 12.44 -19.35
CA LEU A 357 -6.50 11.17 -19.07
C LEU A 357 -7.94 11.38 -18.59
N ILE A 358 -8.54 12.54 -18.86
CA ILE A 358 -9.82 12.94 -18.26
C ILE A 358 -10.94 11.91 -18.51
N ASN A 359 -11.04 11.38 -19.74
CA ASN A 359 -12.07 10.40 -20.10
C ASN A 359 -11.85 9.07 -19.37
N PHE A 360 -10.63 8.54 -19.41
CA PHE A 360 -10.26 7.32 -18.71
C PHE A 360 -10.54 7.42 -17.20
N LEU A 361 -10.13 8.53 -16.58
CA LEU A 361 -10.37 8.81 -15.16
C LEU A 361 -11.85 8.98 -14.82
N TYR A 362 -12.62 9.61 -15.71
CA TYR A 362 -14.06 9.77 -15.58
C TYR A 362 -14.78 8.42 -15.59
N LEU A 363 -14.43 7.53 -16.52
CA LEU A 363 -15.03 6.19 -16.63
C LEU A 363 -14.72 5.33 -15.39
N ILE A 364 -13.48 5.40 -14.87
CA ILE A 364 -13.11 4.76 -13.60
C ILE A 364 -13.99 5.31 -12.46
N LYS A 365 -14.16 6.64 -12.37
CA LYS A 365 -15.01 7.27 -11.35
C LYS A 365 -16.48 6.85 -11.48
N LYS A 366 -17.00 6.78 -12.72
CA LYS A 366 -18.37 6.38 -13.05
C LYS A 366 -18.59 4.93 -12.58
N GLN A 367 -17.72 4.01 -12.98
CA GLN A 367 -17.84 2.61 -12.57
C GLN A 367 -17.69 2.44 -11.06
N TYR A 368 -16.70 3.09 -10.43
CA TYR A 368 -16.48 2.98 -8.99
C TYR A 368 -17.71 3.41 -8.18
N LYS A 369 -18.39 4.47 -8.62
CA LYS A 369 -19.66 4.91 -8.04
C LYS A 369 -20.81 3.94 -8.25
N ASN A 370 -20.72 3.02 -9.21
CA ASN A 370 -21.74 2.03 -9.53
C ASN A 370 -21.44 0.64 -8.95
N LEU A 371 -20.25 0.42 -8.38
CA LEU A 371 -19.90 -0.85 -7.73
C LEU A 371 -20.90 -1.21 -6.62
N GLU A 372 -21.27 -2.48 -6.61
CA GLU A 372 -22.13 -3.14 -5.61
C GLU A 372 -21.35 -4.33 -5.05
N GLU A 373 -21.61 -4.72 -3.80
CA GLU A 373 -20.92 -5.84 -3.15
C GLU A 373 -21.18 -7.18 -3.88
N PHE A 374 -22.38 -7.31 -4.44
CA PHE A 374 -22.75 -8.41 -5.32
C PHE A 374 -23.18 -7.86 -6.68
N PRO A 375 -22.44 -8.16 -7.77
CA PRO A 375 -22.83 -7.71 -9.09
C PRO A 375 -24.22 -8.25 -9.48
N PRO A 376 -25.07 -7.46 -10.14
CA PRO A 376 -26.45 -7.85 -10.45
C PRO A 376 -26.51 -8.80 -11.67
N ILE A 377 -25.91 -9.99 -11.57
CA ILE A 377 -25.87 -11.00 -12.64
C ILE A 377 -27.28 -11.50 -12.98
N ASP A 378 -28.17 -11.56 -11.99
CA ASP A 378 -29.55 -12.02 -12.14
C ASP A 378 -30.48 -10.97 -12.79
N ASN A 379 -30.01 -9.72 -12.94
CA ASN A 379 -30.77 -8.60 -13.51
C ASN A 379 -30.03 -8.01 -14.72
N PRO A 380 -30.28 -8.53 -15.94
CA PRO A 380 -29.58 -8.13 -17.16
C PRO A 380 -29.66 -6.63 -17.43
N ASP A 381 -30.78 -5.98 -17.13
CA ASP A 381 -30.96 -4.52 -17.32
C ASP A 381 -29.96 -3.70 -16.50
N LYS A 382 -29.82 -4.04 -15.20
CA LYS A 382 -28.88 -3.37 -14.29
C LYS A 382 -27.44 -3.69 -14.65
N LEU A 383 -27.19 -4.94 -15.01
CA LEU A 383 -25.87 -5.39 -15.45
C LEU A 383 -25.40 -4.59 -16.67
N PHE A 384 -26.28 -4.43 -17.66
CA PHE A 384 -26.02 -3.64 -18.87
C PHE A 384 -25.67 -2.19 -18.54
N LEU A 385 -26.56 -1.49 -17.84
CA LEU A 385 -26.45 -0.05 -17.56
C LEU A 385 -25.31 0.30 -16.58
N TYR A 386 -25.08 -0.53 -15.55
CA TYR A 386 -24.17 -0.18 -14.46
C TYR A 386 -22.76 -0.75 -14.63
N TYR A 387 -22.58 -1.78 -15.46
CA TYR A 387 -21.29 -2.41 -15.67
C TYR A 387 -20.91 -2.45 -17.15
N LEU A 388 -21.74 -3.07 -17.99
CA LEU A 388 -21.31 -3.44 -19.34
C LEU A 388 -21.06 -2.25 -20.25
N GLU A 389 -21.94 -1.24 -20.28
CA GLU A 389 -21.67 0.00 -21.03
C GLU A 389 -20.29 0.58 -20.70
N THR A 390 -19.96 0.63 -19.40
CA THR A 390 -18.69 1.21 -18.96
C THR A 390 -17.50 0.27 -19.23
N VAL A 391 -17.70 -1.05 -19.25
CA VAL A 391 -16.68 -2.03 -19.67
C VAL A 391 -16.29 -1.79 -21.12
N TYR A 392 -17.26 -1.62 -22.02
CA TYR A 392 -17.00 -1.34 -23.44
C TYR A 392 -16.37 0.04 -23.64
N ASP A 393 -16.91 1.08 -22.99
CA ASP A 393 -16.34 2.45 -23.06
C ASP A 393 -14.88 2.49 -22.57
N LEU A 394 -14.56 1.79 -21.47
CA LEU A 394 -13.20 1.71 -20.94
C LEU A 394 -12.25 0.99 -21.89
N LYS A 395 -12.72 -0.03 -22.59
CA LYS A 395 -11.90 -0.80 -23.52
C LYS A 395 -11.49 0.03 -24.72
N GLU A 396 -12.46 0.75 -25.30
CA GLU A 396 -12.22 1.65 -26.43
C GLU A 396 -11.30 2.82 -26.05
N GLU A 397 -11.56 3.45 -24.90
CA GLU A 397 -10.73 4.55 -24.40
C GLU A 397 -9.30 4.10 -24.10
N TYR A 398 -9.13 2.90 -23.53
CA TYR A 398 -7.81 2.31 -23.31
C TYR A 398 -7.08 2.07 -24.63
N ASP A 399 -7.71 1.41 -25.60
CA ASP A 399 -7.10 1.07 -26.90
C ASP A 399 -6.72 2.31 -27.72
N LYS A 400 -7.55 3.36 -27.66
CA LYS A 400 -7.26 4.64 -28.32
C LYS A 400 -6.06 5.36 -27.71
N ASN A 401 -5.90 5.28 -26.39
CA ASN A 401 -4.91 6.07 -25.64
C ASN A 401 -3.78 5.24 -25.02
N VAL A 402 -3.56 3.98 -25.44
CA VAL A 402 -2.53 3.07 -24.89
C VAL A 402 -1.17 3.76 -24.78
N MET A 403 -0.69 4.40 -25.86
CA MET A 403 0.63 5.05 -25.87
C MET A 403 0.69 6.26 -24.94
N LEU A 404 -0.40 7.01 -24.83
CA LEU A 404 -0.49 8.19 -23.98
C LEU A 404 -0.53 7.78 -22.50
N LEU A 405 -1.34 6.77 -22.17
CA LEU A 405 -1.37 6.11 -20.86
C LEU A 405 0.02 5.55 -20.51
N GLU A 406 0.64 4.82 -21.42
CA GLU A 406 1.97 4.22 -21.19
C GLU A 406 3.02 5.30 -20.92
N ASN A 407 3.04 6.40 -21.67
CA ASN A 407 4.08 7.42 -21.52
C ASN A 407 3.88 8.34 -20.30
N LEU A 408 2.64 8.72 -19.99
CA LEU A 408 2.33 9.65 -18.91
C LEU A 408 2.28 8.96 -17.55
N LEU A 409 1.77 7.73 -17.50
CA LEU A 409 1.66 6.99 -16.24
C LEU A 409 3.03 6.49 -15.78
N THR A 410 3.21 6.50 -14.46
CA THR A 410 4.36 5.81 -13.83
C THR A 410 4.31 4.31 -14.15
N SER A 411 5.43 3.61 -13.96
CA SER A 411 5.48 2.16 -14.16
C SER A 411 4.40 1.39 -13.37
N PHE A 412 4.05 1.85 -12.17
CA PHE A 412 2.98 1.25 -11.35
C PHE A 412 1.58 1.59 -11.86
N GLU A 413 1.28 2.88 -12.05
CA GLU A 413 -0.02 3.33 -12.56
C GLU A 413 -0.36 2.66 -13.90
N TRP A 414 0.64 2.51 -14.77
CA TRP A 414 0.53 1.74 -16.00
C TRP A 414 0.17 0.27 -15.75
N GLY A 415 0.80 -0.36 -14.76
CA GLY A 415 0.49 -1.73 -14.36
C GLY A 415 -0.94 -1.89 -13.85
N VAL A 416 -1.46 -0.93 -13.08
CA VAL A 416 -2.84 -0.94 -12.59
C VAL A 416 -3.83 -0.76 -13.76
N ALA A 417 -3.58 0.21 -14.65
CA ALA A 417 -4.39 0.43 -15.85
C ALA A 417 -4.36 -0.80 -16.80
N SER A 418 -3.21 -1.43 -16.97
CA SER A 418 -3.05 -2.64 -17.78
C SER A 418 -3.78 -3.84 -17.18
N ASN A 419 -3.73 -4.01 -15.85
CA ASN A 419 -4.51 -5.06 -15.18
C ASN A 419 -6.01 -4.86 -15.35
N LEU A 420 -6.49 -3.61 -15.26
CA LEU A 420 -7.88 -3.28 -15.57
C LEU A 420 -8.23 -3.70 -17.00
N ASN A 421 -7.42 -3.32 -18.00
CA ASN A 421 -7.64 -3.73 -19.39
C ASN A 421 -7.67 -5.26 -19.55
N ASN A 422 -6.77 -5.98 -18.88
CA ASN A 422 -6.74 -7.45 -18.90
C ASN A 422 -7.99 -8.09 -18.26
N SER A 423 -8.71 -7.38 -17.39
CA SER A 423 -10.02 -7.85 -16.87
C SER A 423 -11.21 -7.49 -17.75
N LEU A 424 -11.09 -6.50 -18.65
CA LEU A 424 -12.16 -6.17 -19.61
C LEU A 424 -12.33 -7.28 -20.65
N TYR A 425 -11.22 -7.85 -21.13
CA TYR A 425 -11.24 -8.83 -22.22
C TYR A 425 -12.06 -10.09 -21.91
N PRO A 426 -11.92 -10.77 -20.76
CA PRO A 426 -12.79 -11.89 -20.41
C PRO A 426 -14.27 -11.53 -20.34
N CYS A 427 -14.62 -10.34 -19.85
CA CYS A 427 -16.02 -9.88 -19.82
C CYS A 427 -16.58 -9.74 -21.24
N ILE A 428 -15.85 -9.06 -22.13
CA ILE A 428 -16.26 -8.84 -23.52
C ILE A 428 -16.33 -10.16 -24.28
N ALA A 429 -15.34 -11.05 -24.09
CA ALA A 429 -15.30 -12.37 -24.72
C ALA A 429 -16.47 -13.26 -24.28
N GLU A 430 -16.84 -13.25 -22.99
CA GLU A 430 -17.98 -14.00 -22.48
C GLU A 430 -19.30 -13.44 -23.02
N ILE A 431 -19.43 -12.12 -23.19
CA ILE A 431 -20.61 -11.48 -23.82
C ILE A 431 -20.65 -11.74 -25.31
N GLY A 432 -19.52 -11.84 -26.01
CA GLY A 432 -19.42 -12.23 -27.41
C GLY A 432 -19.99 -11.21 -28.41
N ILE A 433 -20.21 -9.97 -27.98
CA ILE A 433 -20.62 -8.85 -28.84
C ILE A 433 -19.39 -8.02 -29.16
N ALA A 434 -19.18 -7.66 -30.43
CA ALA A 434 -18.06 -6.80 -30.81
C ALA A 434 -18.29 -5.35 -30.33
N GLU A 435 -17.21 -4.64 -30.00
CA GLU A 435 -17.27 -3.28 -29.43
C GLU A 435 -18.09 -2.30 -30.28
N LYS A 436 -18.03 -2.43 -31.61
CA LYS A 436 -18.76 -1.56 -32.54
C LYS A 436 -20.26 -1.79 -32.53
N ASP A 437 -20.68 -3.03 -32.30
CA ASP A 437 -22.08 -3.43 -32.40
C ASP A 437 -22.80 -3.26 -31.05
N PHE A 438 -22.05 -3.25 -29.93
CA PHE A 438 -22.62 -3.14 -28.58
C PHE A 438 -23.35 -1.80 -28.34
N ARG A 439 -22.91 -0.71 -28.97
CA ARG A 439 -23.53 0.62 -28.78
C ARG A 439 -24.93 0.75 -29.36
N ASP A 440 -25.29 -0.13 -30.30
CA ASP A 440 -26.59 -0.11 -30.96
C ASP A 440 -27.64 -0.91 -30.19
N TYR A 441 -27.25 -1.64 -29.14
CA TYR A 441 -28.19 -2.40 -28.30
C TYR A 441 -28.95 -1.48 -27.34
N SER A 442 -30.28 -1.57 -27.38
CA SER A 442 -31.13 -1.10 -26.30
C SER A 442 -31.11 -2.06 -25.11
N VAL A 443 -31.51 -1.59 -23.94
CA VAL A 443 -31.61 -2.41 -22.71
C VAL A 443 -32.50 -3.64 -22.94
N ALA A 444 -33.61 -3.48 -23.67
CA ALA A 444 -34.54 -4.57 -23.96
C ALA A 444 -33.93 -5.63 -24.89
N GLU A 445 -33.25 -5.21 -25.96
CA GLU A 445 -32.57 -6.10 -26.90
C GLU A 445 -31.44 -6.86 -26.22
N PHE A 446 -30.68 -6.19 -25.34
CA PHE A 446 -29.63 -6.86 -24.58
C PHE A 446 -30.21 -7.89 -23.60
N SER A 447 -31.31 -7.57 -22.92
CA SER A 447 -31.94 -8.50 -21.99
C SER A 447 -32.49 -9.74 -22.69
N GLU A 448 -33.05 -9.60 -23.89
CA GLU A 448 -33.44 -10.74 -24.73
C GLU A 448 -32.23 -11.58 -25.15
N TYR A 449 -31.16 -10.93 -25.64
CA TYR A 449 -29.90 -11.58 -25.97
C TYR A 449 -29.30 -12.36 -24.79
N TYR A 450 -29.30 -11.76 -23.60
CA TYR A 450 -28.76 -12.36 -22.39
C TYR A 450 -29.54 -13.61 -21.98
N GLN A 451 -30.87 -13.58 -22.04
CA GLN A 451 -31.69 -14.76 -21.71
C GLN A 451 -31.49 -15.89 -22.72
N ASN A 452 -31.38 -15.57 -24.02
CA ASN A 452 -31.08 -16.57 -25.05
C ASN A 452 -29.72 -17.23 -24.78
N LYS A 453 -28.68 -16.42 -24.52
CA LYS A 453 -27.34 -16.93 -24.20
C LYS A 453 -27.27 -17.77 -22.93
N ARG A 454 -28.04 -17.38 -21.90
CA ARG A 454 -28.21 -18.15 -20.68
C ARG A 454 -28.81 -19.53 -20.98
N SER A 455 -29.88 -19.58 -21.78
CA SER A 455 -30.57 -20.83 -22.11
C SER A 455 -29.76 -21.79 -23.01
N GLU A 456 -28.89 -21.26 -23.86
CA GLU A 456 -27.98 -22.04 -24.72
C GLU A 456 -26.76 -22.61 -23.97
N SER A 457 -26.46 -22.08 -22.77
CA SER A 457 -25.29 -22.48 -21.99
C SER A 457 -25.52 -23.76 -21.17
N GLN A 458 -24.44 -24.44 -20.79
CA GLN A 458 -24.51 -25.63 -19.93
C GLN A 458 -25.09 -25.26 -18.56
N GLN A 459 -26.14 -25.96 -18.13
CA GLN A 459 -26.86 -25.68 -16.90
C GLN A 459 -27.35 -26.96 -16.19
N THR A 460 -27.50 -26.85 -14.87
CA THR A 460 -28.23 -27.77 -13.97
C THR A 460 -29.13 -26.95 -13.06
N ASP A 461 -30.01 -27.60 -12.28
CA ASP A 461 -30.96 -26.92 -11.38
C ASP A 461 -30.29 -25.91 -10.42
N ASP A 462 -29.02 -26.09 -10.07
CA ASP A 462 -28.27 -25.24 -9.12
C ASP A 462 -27.25 -24.28 -9.75
N TRP A 463 -26.83 -24.46 -11.01
CA TRP A 463 -25.82 -23.59 -11.63
C TRP A 463 -25.89 -23.51 -13.16
N ASN A 464 -25.51 -22.33 -13.68
CA ASN A 464 -25.40 -22.01 -15.10
C ASN A 464 -23.96 -21.56 -15.43
N LEU A 465 -23.33 -22.15 -16.45
CA LEU A 465 -21.93 -21.91 -16.79
C LEU A 465 -21.65 -20.46 -17.17
N PHE A 466 -22.54 -19.86 -17.96
CA PHE A 466 -22.41 -18.48 -18.42
C PHE A 466 -22.53 -17.50 -17.25
N GLU A 467 -23.53 -17.67 -16.38
CA GLU A 467 -23.71 -16.81 -15.21
C GLU A 467 -22.53 -16.92 -14.22
N MET A 468 -21.98 -18.13 -14.03
CA MET A 468 -20.81 -18.34 -13.18
C MET A 468 -19.56 -17.65 -13.74
N ASN A 469 -19.32 -17.75 -15.06
CA ASN A 469 -18.21 -17.07 -15.72
C ASN A 469 -18.38 -15.55 -15.66
N MET A 470 -19.57 -15.04 -15.99
CA MET A 470 -19.90 -13.62 -15.91
C MET A 470 -19.69 -13.06 -14.51
N LYS A 471 -20.17 -13.76 -13.48
CA LYS A 471 -19.94 -13.39 -12.08
C LYS A 471 -18.46 -13.27 -11.77
N LYS A 472 -17.67 -14.30 -12.10
CA LYS A 472 -16.22 -14.33 -11.87
C LYS A 472 -15.48 -13.19 -12.59
N TYR A 473 -15.84 -12.90 -13.84
CA TYR A 473 -15.18 -11.86 -14.63
C TYR A 473 -15.54 -10.46 -14.14
N ILE A 474 -16.81 -10.24 -13.77
CA ILE A 474 -17.25 -8.95 -13.24
C ILE A 474 -16.69 -8.70 -11.85
N GLU A 475 -16.62 -9.70 -10.97
CA GLU A 475 -15.96 -9.56 -9.66
C GLU A 475 -14.49 -9.13 -9.84
N LYS A 476 -13.77 -9.76 -10.77
CA LYS A 476 -12.38 -9.41 -11.07
C LYS A 476 -12.25 -8.00 -11.68
N TYR A 477 -13.17 -7.61 -12.55
CA TYR A 477 -13.24 -6.25 -13.10
C TYR A 477 -13.50 -5.22 -12.00
N SER A 478 -14.46 -5.48 -11.11
CA SER A 478 -14.80 -4.63 -9.97
C SER A 478 -13.60 -4.41 -9.04
N GLU A 479 -12.87 -5.47 -8.70
CA GLU A 479 -11.64 -5.39 -7.90
C GLU A 479 -10.59 -4.49 -8.58
N ASN A 480 -10.41 -4.64 -9.90
CA ASN A 480 -9.47 -3.82 -10.65
C ASN A 480 -9.92 -2.36 -10.78
N ILE A 481 -11.22 -2.08 -10.85
CA ILE A 481 -11.76 -0.71 -10.82
C ILE A 481 -11.51 -0.06 -9.48
N GLU A 482 -11.72 -0.77 -8.37
CA GLU A 482 -11.42 -0.26 -7.03
C GLU A 482 -9.93 0.06 -6.89
N ASN A 483 -9.06 -0.86 -7.32
CA ASN A 483 -7.61 -0.62 -7.34
C ASN A 483 -7.22 0.59 -8.19
N CYS A 484 -7.80 0.73 -9.40
CA CYS A 484 -7.62 1.89 -10.27
C CYS A 484 -8.07 3.18 -9.58
N TYR A 485 -9.26 3.23 -9.01
CA TYR A 485 -9.79 4.41 -8.34
C TYR A 485 -8.92 4.82 -7.14
N LEU A 486 -8.52 3.86 -6.29
CA LEU A 486 -7.67 4.14 -5.13
C LEU A 486 -6.29 4.67 -5.50
N GLU A 487 -5.74 4.25 -6.65
CA GLU A 487 -4.45 4.75 -7.14
C GLU A 487 -4.58 6.12 -7.81
N PHE A 488 -5.62 6.29 -8.64
CA PHE A 488 -5.86 7.53 -9.37
C PHE A 488 -6.69 8.56 -8.60
N LYS A 489 -7.04 8.30 -7.33
CA LYS A 489 -7.90 9.16 -6.50
C LYS A 489 -7.46 10.62 -6.53
N ARG A 490 -6.15 10.87 -6.46
CA ARG A 490 -5.54 12.22 -6.51
C ARG A 490 -5.77 13.01 -7.82
N TYR A 491 -6.20 12.32 -8.88
CA TYR A 491 -6.51 12.90 -10.18
C TYR A 491 -8.02 13.02 -10.39
N ILE A 492 -8.77 12.08 -9.79
CA ILE A 492 -10.21 11.92 -9.95
C ILE A 492 -11.01 12.87 -9.05
N ASP A 493 -10.54 13.09 -7.83
CA ASP A 493 -11.12 13.98 -6.82
C ASP A 493 -10.19 15.18 -6.59
#